data_AF-A0A7X7WJ54-F1
#
_entry.id   AF-A0A7X7WJ54-F1
#
_cell.length_a   1.000
_cell.length_b   1.000
_cell.length_c   1.000
_cell.angle_alpha   90.00
_cell.angle_beta   90.00
_cell.angle_gamma   90.00
#
_symmetry.space_group_name_H-M   'P 1'
#
loop_
_entity.id
_entity.type
_entity.pdbx_description
1 polymer ?
#
loop_
_entity_poly.entity_id
_entity_poly.type
_entity_poly.pdbx_seq_one_letter_code
_entity_poly.pdbx_strand_id
1 'polypeptide(L)' 'DLVNSQSPIPVIGAMAGLIGSIQANEALKYLMEIGSSLLNQLLIYHGDTQQTELLSLTPNPLCKVCAT' A
#
# COMPACT_ATOMS: atom_id res chain seq x y z
N ASP A 1 -13.86 13.69 -18.69
CA ASP A 1 -12.57 14.25 -19.15
C ASP A 1 -11.62 14.60 -18.02
N LEU A 2 -11.18 13.61 -17.22
CA LEU A 2 -10.14 13.78 -16.18
C LEU A 2 -8.81 13.11 -16.56
N VAL A 3 -8.69 12.62 -17.80
CA VAL A 3 -7.56 11.77 -18.25
C VAL A 3 -6.45 12.58 -18.92
N ASN A 4 -6.62 13.89 -19.12
CA ASN A 4 -5.64 14.72 -19.82
C ASN A 4 -5.22 15.98 -19.06
N SER A 5 -4.70 15.81 -17.84
CA SER A 5 -4.02 16.90 -17.14
C SER A 5 -2.70 16.42 -16.56
N GLN A 6 -1.59 17.02 -17.02
CA GLN A 6 -0.23 16.84 -16.48
C GLN A 6 -0.07 17.43 -15.06
N SER A 7 -1.15 17.50 -14.27
CA SER A 7 -1.16 18.04 -12.92
C SER A 7 -1.32 16.91 -11.90
N PRO A 8 -0.57 16.95 -10.78
CA PRO A 8 -0.72 15.97 -9.71
C PRO A 8 -2.18 15.88 -9.24
N ILE A 9 -2.66 14.67 -9.03
CA ILE A 9 -3.97 14.44 -8.42
C ILE A 9 -3.88 14.87 -6.95
N PRO A 10 -4.73 15.80 -6.47
CA PRO A 10 -4.72 16.21 -5.08
C PRO A 10 -5.09 15.05 -4.16
N VAL A 11 -4.46 14.98 -2.99
CA VAL A 11 -4.69 13.93 -1.98
C VAL A 11 -5.37 14.50 -0.74
N ILE A 12 -6.28 13.72 -0.15
CA ILE A 12 -6.88 14.06 1.14
C ILE A 12 -5.83 13.82 2.23
N GLY A 13 -5.48 14.85 3.01
CA GLY A 13 -4.44 14.75 4.05
C GLY A 13 -4.72 13.65 5.08
N ALA A 14 -5.98 13.46 5.47
CA ALA A 14 -6.39 12.36 6.35
C ALA A 14 -6.07 10.98 5.76
N MET A 15 -6.18 10.83 4.43
CA MET A 15 -5.83 9.58 3.76
C MET A 15 -4.33 9.31 3.84
N ALA A 16 -3.51 10.33 3.56
CA ALA A 16 -2.06 10.22 3.70
C ALA A 16 -1.67 9.84 5.14
N GLY A 17 -2.31 10.45 6.15
CA GLY A 17 -2.09 10.13 7.56
C GLY A 17 -2.46 8.70 7.95
N LEU A 18 -3.60 8.20 7.45
CA LEU A 18 -4.03 6.82 7.69
C LEU A 18 -3.04 5.81 7.09
N ILE A 19 -2.68 5.96 5.81
CA ILE A 19 -1.73 5.05 5.15
C ILE A 19 -0.35 5.13 5.81
N GLY A 20 0.15 6.32 6.14
CA GLY A 20 1.42 6.48 6.85
C GLY A 20 1.42 5.82 8.23
N SER A 21 0.30 5.88 8.95
CA SER A 21 0.15 5.21 10.25
C SER A 21 0.15 3.68 10.10
N ILE A 22 -0.50 3.14 9.07
CA ILE A 22 -0.43 1.70 8.75
C ILE A 22 1.02 1.30 8.44
N GLN A 23 1.74 2.07 7.62
CA GLN A 23 3.15 1.81 7.31
C GLN A 23 4.03 1.80 8.56
N ALA A 24 3.88 2.79 9.44
CA ALA A 24 4.62 2.84 10.70
C ALA A 24 4.33 1.62 11.59
N ASN A 25 3.06 1.19 11.65
CA ASN A 25 2.68 0.01 12.40
C ASN A 25 3.26 -1.29 11.80
N GLU A 26 3.26 -1.44 10.46
CA GLU A 26 3.92 -2.59 9.81
C GLU A 26 5.43 -2.61 10.05
N ALA A 27 6.09 -1.45 10.06
CA ALA A 27 7.51 -1.35 10.38
C ALA A 27 7.79 -1.83 11.81
N LEU A 28 6.96 -1.42 12.78
CA LEU A 28 7.07 -1.89 14.16
C LEU A 28 6.84 -3.39 14.27
N LYS A 29 5.77 -3.92 13.65
CA LYS A 29 5.49 -5.36 13.65
C LYS A 29 6.65 -6.17 13.06
N TYR A 30 7.23 -5.69 11.96
CA TYR A 30 8.38 -6.31 11.32
C TYR A 30 9.61 -6.32 12.24
N LEU A 31 9.95 -5.17 12.83
CA LEU A 31 11.14 -5.04 13.69
C LEU A 31 11.03 -5.80 15.02
N MET A 32 9.82 -5.93 15.55
CA MET A 32 9.56 -6.57 16.83
C MET A 32 9.19 -8.06 16.70
N GLU A 33 9.03 -8.56 15.47
CA GLU A 33 8.59 -9.93 15.18
C GLU A 33 7.25 -10.29 15.84
N ILE A 34 6.30 -9.34 15.86
CA ILE A 34 4.98 -9.53 16.50
C ILE A 34 3.84 -9.61 15.49
N GLY A 35 2.88 -10.49 15.78
CA GLY A 35 1.64 -10.62 15.02
C GLY A 35 1.84 -11.10 13.58
N SER A 36 0.86 -10.83 12.72
CA SER A 36 0.95 -11.07 11.28
C SER A 36 1.33 -9.79 10.54
N SER A 37 2.09 -9.92 9.45
CA SER A 37 2.51 -8.79 8.62
C SER A 37 1.76 -8.73 7.29
N LEU A 38 1.67 -7.53 6.71
CA LEU A 38 1.24 -7.27 5.34
C LEU A 38 2.34 -7.55 4.31
N LEU A 39 3.42 -8.25 4.65
CA LEU A 39 4.42 -8.71 3.67
C LEU A 39 3.76 -9.55 2.57
N ASN A 40 4.21 -9.34 1.32
CA ASN A 40 3.61 -9.90 0.10
C ASN A 40 2.12 -9.52 -0.09
N GLN A 41 1.62 -8.61 0.74
CA GLN A 41 0.32 -7.95 0.76
C GLN A 41 0.30 -6.69 -0.12
N LEU A 42 -0.67 -6.47 -1.01
CA LEU A 42 -1.03 -5.11 -1.43
C LEU A 42 -2.34 -4.71 -0.75
N LEU A 43 -2.25 -3.74 0.16
CA LEU A 43 -3.41 -3.15 0.82
C LEU A 43 -3.98 -2.00 -0.02
N ILE A 44 -5.27 -2.08 -0.33
CA ILE A 44 -6.05 -1.05 -1.00
C ILE A 44 -7.10 -0.55 -0.02
N TYR A 45 -7.10 0.76 0.25
CA TYR A 45 -8.11 1.40 1.07
C TYR A 45 -9.04 2.24 0.19
N HIS A 46 -10.32 1.91 0.22
CA HIS A 46 -11.37 2.62 -0.51
C HIS A 46 -11.86 3.79 0.34
N GLY A 47 -11.39 5.01 0.04
CA GLY A 47 -11.68 6.19 0.86
C GLY A 47 -13.16 6.63 0.87
N ASP A 48 -13.92 6.24 -0.14
CA ASP A 48 -15.35 6.54 -0.29
C ASP A 48 -16.25 5.59 0.52
N THR A 49 -15.90 4.30 0.55
CA THR A 49 -16.68 3.24 1.21
C THR A 49 -16.07 2.79 2.55
N GLN A 50 -14.86 3.24 2.86
CA GLN A 50 -14.05 2.83 4.01
C GLN A 50 -13.75 1.32 4.04
N GLN A 51 -13.83 0.66 2.89
CA GLN A 51 -13.48 -0.75 2.75
C GLN A 51 -11.97 -0.93 2.57
N THR A 52 -11.47 -2.08 2.99
CA THR A 52 -10.07 -2.48 2.78
C THR A 52 -10.04 -3.78 1.99
N GLU A 53 -9.23 -3.82 0.95
CA GLU A 53 -8.95 -5.02 0.16
C GLU A 53 -7.47 -5.39 0.29
N LEU A 54 -7.20 -6.69 0.32
CA LEU A 54 -5.86 -7.26 0.38
C LEU A 54 -5.64 -8.17 -0.82
N LEU A 55 -4.69 -7.82 -1.66
CA LEU A 55 -4.30 -8.61 -2.82
C LEU A 55 -2.97 -9.30 -2.54
N SER A 56 -2.93 -10.63 -2.66
CA SER A 56 -1.68 -11.39 -2.55
C SER A 56 -0.78 -11.13 -3.75
N LEU A 57 0.46 -10.73 -3.49
CA LEU A 57 1.48 -10.51 -4.50
C LEU A 57 2.44 -11.70 -4.56
N THR A 58 2.75 -12.13 -5.79
CA THR A 58 3.80 -13.11 -6.04
C THR A 58 4.93 -12.47 -6.85
N PRO A 59 6.20 -12.79 -6.54
CA PRO A 59 7.32 -12.32 -7.35
C PRO A 59 7.15 -12.74 -8.81
N ASN A 60 7.42 -11.81 -9.73
CA ASN A 60 7.46 -12.13 -11.15
C ASN A 60 8.80 -12.79 -11.50
N PRO A 61 8.83 -14.05 -11.97
CA PRO A 61 10.07 -14.77 -12.29
C PRO A 61 10.85 -14.18 -13.47
N LEU A 62 10.27 -13.25 -14.23
CA LEU A 62 10.92 -12.54 -15.33
C LEU A 62 11.29 -11.09 -14.96
N CYS A 63 11.16 -10.69 -13.69
CA CYS A 63 11.45 -9.33 -13.24
C CYS A 63 12.95 -9.02 -13.30
N LYS A 64 13.34 -7.98 -14.04
CA LYS A 64 14.74 -7.54 -14.14
C LYS A 64 15.35 -7.00 -12.84
N VAL A 65 14.54 -6.80 -11.79
CA VAL A 65 14.97 -6.23 -10.50
C VAL A 65 15.08 -7.28 -9.40
N CYS A 66 14.10 -8.20 -9.31
CA CYS A 66 13.98 -9.13 -8.18
C CYS A 66 13.90 -10.62 -8.56
N ALA A 67 14.10 -10.99 -9.84
CA ALA A 67 14.09 -12.39 -10.26
C ALA A 67 15.41 -13.13 -10.05
N THR A 68 16.48 -12.42 -9.69
CA THR A 68 17.76 -12.99 -9.24
C THR A 68 17.74 -13.24 -7.74
#